data_AF-A0A958RYZ4-F1
#
_entry.id   AF-A0A958RYZ4-F1
#
_cell.length_a   1.000
_cell.length_b   1.000
_cell.length_c   1.000
_cell.angle_alpha   90.00
_cell.angle_beta   90.00
_cell.angle_gamma   90.00
#
_symmetry.space_group_name_H-M   'P 1'
#
loop_
_entity.id
_entity.type
_entity.pdbx_description
1 polymer ?
#
loop_
_entity_poly.entity_id
_entity_poly.type
_entity_poly.pdbx_seq_one_letter_code
_entity_poly.pdbx_strand_id
1 'polypeptide(L)'
;MKPNLFLNKKLIAVAFLCYGIFCQSQEPNDCVNAITVCGNSSFVFDVNGQGIEEVQGLNSCGSGENNSIWFQVTIAQSGTLAFTLTPASTAISEDYDFFLFGPNATCGNLGQTIRCSTTNPAAANQGNNLTGMSPNDPDPDEGPGADGDSFVSDLDVLAGETYFLVIDRPVGNSPFSLEWTGTATFPESPSNPLLANPNIDSLPDLELCDNVSPFDDLITEIDLTTLTQDIINGQGDVA
;
A
#
# COMPACT_ATOMS: atom_id res chain seq x y z
N MET A 1 45.82 -40.46 17.39
CA MET A 1 45.42 -39.10 16.96
C MET A 1 43.96 -38.92 17.32
N LYS A 2 43.63 -38.07 18.31
CA LYS A 2 42.24 -37.83 18.72
C LYS A 2 41.60 -36.88 17.69
N PRO A 3 40.46 -37.22 17.07
CA PRO A 3 39.82 -36.32 16.11
C PRO A 3 39.33 -35.07 16.85
N ASN A 4 39.65 -33.91 16.28
CA ASN A 4 39.39 -32.59 16.84
C ASN A 4 37.88 -32.30 16.78
N LEU A 5 37.14 -32.77 17.78
CA LEU A 5 35.68 -32.61 17.90
C LEU A 5 35.23 -31.13 18.04
N PHE A 6 36.17 -30.21 18.27
CA PHE A 6 35.90 -28.79 18.45
C PHE A 6 35.66 -28.02 17.14
N LEU A 7 36.16 -28.51 15.99
CA LEU A 7 36.01 -27.81 14.72
C LEU A 7 34.58 -27.93 14.15
N ASN A 8 33.89 -29.06 14.39
CA ASN A 8 32.52 -29.30 13.94
C ASN A 8 31.45 -28.48 14.69
N LYS A 9 31.69 -28.10 15.95
CA LYS A 9 30.72 -27.30 16.72
C LYS A 9 30.61 -25.87 16.20
N LYS A 10 31.71 -25.28 15.71
CA LYS A 10 31.71 -23.92 15.14
C LYS A 10 31.03 -23.88 13.77
N LEU A 11 31.22 -24.92 12.94
CA LEU A 11 30.53 -25.04 11.64
C LEU A 11 29.01 -25.25 11.79
N ILE A 12 28.57 -26.04 12.79
CA ILE A 12 27.13 -26.23 13.07
C ILE A 12 26.50 -24.95 13.64
N ALA A 13 27.21 -24.20 14.49
CA ALA A 13 26.72 -22.93 15.02
C ALA A 13 26.60 -21.84 13.92
N VAL A 14 27.52 -21.79 12.96
CA VAL A 14 27.44 -20.89 11.80
C VAL A 14 26.30 -21.29 10.86
N ALA A 15 26.08 -22.59 10.62
CA ALA A 15 24.96 -23.06 9.82
C ALA A 15 23.59 -22.75 10.47
N PHE A 16 23.48 -22.81 11.80
CA PHE A 16 22.27 -22.40 12.53
C PHE A 16 22.07 -20.87 12.53
N LEU A 17 23.15 -20.07 12.53
CA LEU A 17 23.06 -18.61 12.50
C LEU A 17 22.63 -18.08 11.12
N CYS A 18 23.01 -18.77 10.03
CA CYS A 18 22.61 -18.41 8.67
C CYS A 18 21.19 -18.87 8.29
N TYR A 19 20.58 -19.78 9.04
CA TYR A 19 19.20 -20.24 8.80
C TYR A 19 18.13 -19.38 9.50
N GLY A 20 18.56 -18.48 10.41
CA GLY A 20 17.67 -17.78 11.33
C GLY A 20 17.27 -16.34 10.94
N ILE A 21 17.67 -15.84 9.77
CA ILE A 21 17.35 -14.46 9.36
C ILE A 21 16.90 -14.43 7.90
N PHE A 22 15.80 -15.11 7.60
CA PHE A 22 14.92 -14.62 6.54
C PHE A 22 14.03 -13.57 7.20
N CYS A 23 14.51 -12.32 7.25
CA CYS A 23 13.61 -11.20 7.50
C CYS A 23 12.65 -11.18 6.29
N GLN A 24 11.40 -11.60 6.50
CA GLN A 24 10.37 -11.31 5.52
C GLN A 24 10.17 -9.79 5.59
N SER A 25 10.52 -9.09 4.52
CA SER A 25 10.02 -7.73 4.30
C SER A 25 8.50 -7.83 4.32
N GLN A 26 7.82 -6.93 5.04
CA GLN A 26 6.37 -6.80 4.92
C GLN A 26 6.14 -6.09 3.60
N GLU A 27 5.91 -6.86 2.55
CA GLU A 27 5.45 -6.30 1.29
C GLU A 27 4.00 -5.83 1.47
N PRO A 28 3.60 -4.73 0.82
CA PRO A 28 2.25 -4.18 0.92
C PRO A 28 1.22 -5.01 0.11
N ASN A 29 1.39 -6.33 0.05
CA ASN A 29 0.58 -7.25 -0.75
C ASN A 29 -0.46 -8.03 0.07
N ASP A 30 -0.70 -7.62 1.32
CA ASP A 30 -1.77 -8.13 2.19
C ASP A 30 -2.58 -6.95 2.74
N CYS A 31 -3.87 -7.13 3.03
CA CYS A 31 -4.71 -6.06 3.57
C CYS A 31 -4.25 -5.50 4.92
N VAL A 32 -3.55 -6.30 5.74
CA VAL A 32 -2.98 -5.84 7.03
C VAL A 32 -1.78 -4.89 6.85
N ASN A 33 -1.14 -4.92 5.69
CA ASN A 33 0.07 -4.16 5.37
C ASN A 33 -0.20 -3.07 4.31
N ALA A 34 -1.49 -2.73 4.09
CA ALA A 34 -1.89 -1.78 3.08
C ALA A 34 -1.20 -0.41 3.25
N ILE A 35 -0.81 0.20 2.13
CA ILE A 35 -0.22 1.53 2.11
C ILE A 35 -1.31 2.57 2.31
N THR A 36 -1.20 3.39 3.35
CA THR A 36 -2.07 4.54 3.53
C THR A 36 -1.81 5.60 2.46
N VAL A 37 -2.84 5.96 1.71
CA VAL A 37 -2.77 7.03 0.71
C VAL A 37 -2.88 8.38 1.41
N CYS A 38 -1.82 9.19 1.28
CA CYS A 38 -1.79 10.58 1.72
C CYS A 38 -1.43 11.50 0.55
N GLY A 39 -2.21 12.56 0.38
CA GLY A 39 -2.09 13.56 -0.68
C GLY A 39 -2.80 13.14 -1.96
N ASN A 40 -3.01 14.13 -2.83
CA ASN A 40 -3.69 13.96 -4.12
C ASN A 40 -2.69 13.73 -5.28
N SER A 41 -1.43 13.44 -4.96
CA SER A 41 -0.40 13.21 -5.97
C SER A 41 -0.52 11.82 -6.58
N SER A 42 -0.28 11.73 -7.89
CA SER A 42 -0.04 10.46 -8.56
C SER A 42 1.20 9.77 -8.00
N PHE A 43 1.21 8.45 -8.04
CA PHE A 43 2.34 7.64 -7.57
C PHE A 43 2.67 6.52 -8.56
N VAL A 44 3.87 5.98 -8.43
CA VAL A 44 4.40 4.89 -9.25
C VAL A 44 4.78 3.75 -8.32
N PHE A 45 4.24 2.56 -8.57
CA PHE A 45 4.53 1.35 -7.82
C PHE A 45 4.82 0.19 -8.77
N ASP A 46 5.38 -0.86 -8.19
CA ASP A 46 5.47 -2.17 -8.82
C ASP A 46 4.85 -3.18 -7.85
N VAL A 47 4.42 -4.31 -8.39
CA VAL A 47 3.75 -5.37 -7.63
C VAL A 47 4.53 -6.67 -7.74
N ASN A 48 4.55 -7.46 -6.66
CA ASN A 48 5.27 -8.72 -6.62
C ASN A 48 4.65 -9.69 -5.61
N GLY A 49 4.17 -10.81 -6.10
CA GLY A 49 3.58 -11.86 -5.29
C GLY A 49 2.22 -11.48 -4.71
N GLN A 50 1.43 -12.50 -4.43
CA GLN A 50 0.04 -12.38 -3.99
C GLN A 50 -0.16 -12.23 -2.48
N GLY A 51 0.92 -12.28 -1.68
CA GLY A 51 0.77 -12.39 -0.22
C GLY A 51 -0.14 -13.56 0.20
N ILE A 52 -1.06 -13.28 1.10
CA ILE A 52 -2.21 -14.10 1.51
C ILE A 52 -3.38 -13.73 0.62
N GLU A 53 -3.98 -14.73 -0.04
CA GLU A 53 -5.16 -14.50 -0.87
C GLU A 53 -6.37 -14.05 -0.03
N GLU A 54 -6.83 -12.83 -0.28
CA GLU A 54 -7.92 -12.17 0.44
C GLU A 54 -9.05 -11.72 -0.49
N VAL A 55 -8.84 -11.68 -1.80
CA VAL A 55 -9.81 -11.21 -2.81
C VAL A 55 -10.71 -12.32 -3.35
N GLN A 56 -10.20 -13.55 -3.49
CA GLN A 56 -10.89 -14.64 -4.16
C GLN A 56 -12.23 -14.98 -3.50
N GLY A 57 -13.31 -14.89 -4.28
CA GLY A 57 -14.68 -15.15 -3.80
C GLY A 57 -15.33 -13.95 -3.09
N LEU A 58 -14.63 -12.82 -3.00
CA LEU A 58 -15.14 -11.54 -2.48
C LEU A 58 -15.45 -10.52 -3.57
N ASN A 59 -15.50 -10.91 -4.84
CA ASN A 59 -15.76 -10.01 -5.95
C ASN A 59 -16.72 -10.63 -6.99
N SER A 60 -17.35 -9.77 -7.81
CA SER A 60 -18.24 -10.18 -8.92
C SER A 60 -17.53 -10.30 -10.28
N CYS A 61 -16.32 -9.73 -10.40
CA CYS A 61 -15.55 -9.68 -11.64
C CYS A 61 -14.79 -10.98 -11.97
N GLY A 62 -14.59 -11.86 -11.00
CA GLY A 62 -13.69 -13.01 -11.09
C GLY A 62 -12.26 -12.68 -10.65
N SER A 63 -11.30 -13.54 -11.00
CA SER A 63 -9.89 -13.40 -10.61
C SER A 63 -9.65 -13.43 -9.08
N GLY A 64 -8.41 -13.16 -8.68
CA GLY A 64 -7.89 -13.13 -7.31
C GLY A 64 -6.52 -12.45 -7.32
N GLU A 65 -5.72 -12.63 -6.27
CA GLU A 65 -4.41 -12.01 -6.17
C GLU A 65 -3.32 -12.87 -6.82
N ASN A 66 -2.45 -12.21 -7.60
CA ASN A 66 -1.33 -12.82 -8.32
C ASN A 66 -0.02 -12.09 -7.97
N ASN A 67 -0.01 -10.79 -8.24
CA ASN A 67 1.03 -9.85 -7.84
C ASN A 67 0.29 -8.59 -7.39
N SER A 68 0.02 -8.49 -6.10
CA SER A 68 -0.89 -7.48 -5.57
C SER A 68 -0.15 -6.40 -4.79
N ILE A 69 -0.80 -5.24 -4.69
CA ILE A 69 -0.49 -4.20 -3.73
C ILE A 69 -1.80 -3.62 -3.20
N TRP A 70 -1.85 -3.40 -1.89
CA TRP A 70 -3.00 -2.89 -1.18
C TRP A 70 -2.77 -1.43 -0.78
N PHE A 71 -3.80 -0.62 -1.00
CA PHE A 71 -3.89 0.76 -0.55
C PHE A 71 -5.07 0.92 0.39
N GLN A 72 -4.86 1.65 1.48
CA GLN A 72 -5.93 2.16 2.32
C GLN A 72 -6.16 3.64 2.00
N VAL A 73 -7.38 3.95 1.54
CA VAL A 73 -7.77 5.28 1.08
C VAL A 73 -8.75 5.87 2.09
N THR A 74 -8.39 7.01 2.68
CA THR A 74 -9.30 7.79 3.55
C THR A 74 -9.75 9.03 2.81
N ILE A 75 -11.06 9.30 2.80
CA ILE A 75 -11.62 10.47 2.13
C ILE A 75 -11.61 11.68 3.07
N ALA A 76 -10.88 12.73 2.70
CA ALA A 76 -10.84 14.00 3.44
C ALA A 76 -11.99 14.94 3.03
N GLN A 77 -12.28 15.02 1.73
CA GLN A 77 -13.41 15.80 1.19
C GLN A 77 -14.30 14.92 0.32
N SER A 78 -15.61 14.97 0.56
CA SER A 78 -16.60 14.28 -0.26
C SER A 78 -16.53 14.69 -1.72
N GLY A 79 -16.85 13.75 -2.61
CA GLY A 79 -16.81 13.93 -4.06
C GLY A 79 -16.93 12.57 -4.74
N THR A 80 -16.27 12.44 -5.89
CA THR A 80 -16.15 11.17 -6.62
C THR A 80 -14.76 10.59 -6.45
N LEU A 81 -14.67 9.29 -6.14
CA LEU A 81 -13.43 8.52 -6.19
C LEU A 81 -13.32 7.91 -7.58
N ALA A 82 -12.25 8.26 -8.29
CA ALA A 82 -11.90 7.70 -9.59
C ALA A 82 -10.38 7.79 -9.80
N PHE A 83 -9.83 6.87 -10.59
CA PHE A 83 -8.42 6.84 -10.93
C PHE A 83 -8.18 6.17 -12.29
N THR A 84 -7.01 6.42 -12.85
CA THR A 84 -6.49 5.71 -14.02
C THR A 84 -5.19 5.01 -13.65
N LEU A 85 -5.12 3.71 -13.91
CA LEU A 85 -3.88 2.94 -13.90
C LEU A 85 -3.26 2.96 -15.30
N THR A 86 -1.98 3.30 -15.34
CA THR A 86 -1.18 3.28 -16.57
C THR A 86 0.03 2.40 -16.36
N PRO A 87 0.09 1.20 -16.96
CA PRO A 87 1.30 0.41 -17.00
C PRO A 87 2.42 1.19 -17.70
N ALA A 88 3.64 1.13 -17.16
CA ALA A 88 4.79 1.82 -17.75
C ALA A 88 5.18 1.24 -19.13
N SER A 89 4.93 -0.04 -19.35
CA SER A 89 5.00 -0.71 -20.65
C SER A 89 3.67 -0.61 -21.38
N THR A 90 3.70 -0.22 -22.65
CA THR A 90 2.52 -0.13 -23.52
C THR A 90 2.16 -1.45 -24.20
N ALA A 91 2.81 -2.56 -23.82
CA ALA A 91 2.47 -3.87 -24.37
C ALA A 91 1.06 -4.27 -23.93
N ILE A 92 0.19 -4.61 -24.90
CA ILE A 92 -1.21 -4.99 -24.63
C ILE A 92 -1.36 -6.24 -23.76
N SER A 93 -0.28 -7.00 -23.58
CA SER A 93 -0.23 -8.15 -22.69
C SER A 93 0.01 -7.81 -21.23
N GLU A 94 0.40 -6.57 -20.90
CA GLU A 94 0.42 -6.11 -19.51
C GLU A 94 -1.03 -5.91 -19.07
N ASP A 95 -1.40 -6.67 -18.04
CA ASP A 95 -2.76 -6.81 -17.57
C ASP A 95 -2.79 -6.44 -16.09
N TYR A 96 -3.60 -5.44 -15.77
CA TYR A 96 -3.79 -4.98 -14.41
C TYR A 96 -5.27 -5.06 -14.08
N ASP A 97 -5.55 -5.73 -12.98
CA ASP A 97 -6.87 -5.85 -12.37
C ASP A 97 -6.93 -4.89 -11.16
N PHE A 98 -8.14 -4.51 -10.75
CA PHE A 98 -8.31 -3.86 -9.46
C PHE A 98 -9.61 -4.25 -8.75
N PHE A 99 -9.57 -4.11 -7.43
CA PHE A 99 -10.69 -4.42 -6.54
C PHE A 99 -10.82 -3.32 -5.49
N LEU A 100 -12.03 -2.80 -5.30
CA LEU A 100 -12.32 -1.77 -4.31
C LEU A 100 -13.30 -2.32 -3.26
N PHE A 101 -12.89 -2.29 -2.00
CA PHE A 101 -13.72 -2.68 -0.85
C PHE A 101 -14.06 -1.47 0.01
N GLY A 102 -15.27 -1.48 0.57
CA GLY A 102 -15.71 -0.46 1.52
C GLY A 102 -17.19 -0.08 1.35
N PRO A 103 -17.60 1.06 1.92
CA PRO A 103 -16.82 1.88 2.85
C PRO A 103 -16.59 1.19 4.20
N ASN A 104 -15.54 1.60 4.92
CA ASN A 104 -15.21 1.21 6.29
C ASN A 104 -15.10 -0.31 6.51
N ALA A 105 -14.62 -1.00 5.47
CA ALA A 105 -14.23 -2.39 5.57
C ALA A 105 -13.05 -2.53 6.53
N THR A 106 -12.93 -3.71 7.15
CA THR A 106 -11.73 -4.06 7.92
C THR A 106 -11.09 -5.26 7.25
N CYS A 107 -9.78 -5.43 7.38
CA CYS A 107 -9.08 -6.57 6.78
C CYS A 107 -9.66 -7.93 7.24
N GLY A 108 -10.21 -8.02 8.47
CA GLY A 108 -10.92 -9.22 8.94
C GLY A 108 -12.37 -9.38 8.45
N ASN A 109 -12.92 -8.40 7.73
CA ASN A 109 -14.28 -8.39 7.19
C ASN A 109 -14.38 -7.41 6.00
N LEU A 110 -13.78 -7.79 4.87
CA LEU A 110 -13.73 -6.95 3.66
C LEU A 110 -15.10 -6.75 3.01
N GLY A 111 -15.99 -7.75 3.09
CA GLY A 111 -17.25 -7.76 2.36
C GLY A 111 -17.07 -8.13 0.90
N GLN A 112 -18.03 -7.73 0.05
CA GLN A 112 -17.88 -7.85 -1.40
C GLN A 112 -17.28 -6.56 -1.97
N THR A 113 -16.56 -6.65 -3.08
CA THR A 113 -16.11 -5.47 -3.82
C THR A 113 -17.29 -4.60 -4.23
N ILE A 114 -17.11 -3.29 -4.13
CA ILE A 114 -18.09 -2.30 -4.60
C ILE A 114 -17.76 -1.80 -6.02
N ARG A 115 -16.51 -1.96 -6.45
CA ARG A 115 -16.02 -1.77 -7.82
C ARG A 115 -14.92 -2.78 -8.09
N CYS A 116 -14.88 -3.32 -9.30
CA CYS A 116 -13.74 -4.09 -9.77
C CYS A 116 -13.68 -4.09 -11.30
N SER A 117 -12.48 -4.23 -11.85
CA SER A 117 -12.29 -4.60 -13.25
C SER A 117 -11.23 -5.68 -13.30
N THR A 118 -11.54 -6.76 -14.02
CA THR A 118 -10.59 -7.84 -14.31
C THR A 118 -10.52 -8.13 -15.81
N THR A 119 -10.70 -7.05 -16.59
CA THR A 119 -10.65 -7.09 -18.04
C THR A 119 -9.21 -7.23 -18.51
N ASN A 120 -8.89 -8.35 -19.14
CA ASN A 120 -7.61 -8.55 -19.80
C ASN A 120 -7.61 -7.77 -21.14
N PRO A 121 -6.77 -6.73 -21.30
CA PRO A 121 -6.83 -5.85 -22.46
C PRO A 121 -6.51 -6.57 -23.78
N ALA A 122 -5.65 -7.60 -23.75
CA ALA A 122 -5.37 -8.43 -24.92
C ALA A 122 -6.57 -9.32 -25.30
N ALA A 123 -7.25 -9.93 -24.33
CA ALA A 123 -8.41 -10.80 -24.56
C ALA A 123 -9.63 -10.00 -25.06
N ALA A 124 -9.83 -8.79 -24.52
CA ALA A 124 -10.87 -7.85 -24.93
C ALA A 124 -10.56 -7.13 -26.26
N ASN A 125 -9.38 -7.37 -26.86
CA ASN A 125 -8.92 -6.72 -28.09
C ASN A 125 -8.88 -5.18 -28.01
N GLN A 126 -8.41 -4.65 -26.89
CA GLN A 126 -8.32 -3.22 -26.66
C GLN A 126 -7.13 -2.57 -27.39
N GLY A 127 -7.21 -1.25 -27.56
CA GLY A 127 -6.15 -0.46 -28.20
C GLY A 127 -5.02 -0.04 -27.26
N ASN A 128 -5.21 -0.19 -25.95
CA ASN A 128 -4.26 0.12 -24.88
C ASN A 128 -4.50 -0.80 -23.67
N ASN A 129 -3.66 -0.67 -22.65
CA ASN A 129 -3.71 -1.44 -21.40
C ASN A 129 -4.01 -0.55 -20.18
N LEU A 130 -4.75 0.54 -20.38
CA LEU A 130 -5.21 1.38 -19.29
C LEU A 130 -6.44 0.74 -18.66
N THR A 131 -6.54 0.85 -17.33
CA THR A 131 -7.73 0.42 -16.58
C THR A 131 -8.04 1.44 -15.48
N GLY A 132 -9.24 1.42 -14.93
CA GLY A 132 -9.56 2.19 -13.74
C GLY A 132 -11.04 2.54 -13.62
N MET A 133 -11.30 3.72 -13.10
CA MET A 133 -12.65 4.22 -12.83
C MET A 133 -12.88 5.55 -13.56
N SER A 134 -14.07 5.71 -14.16
CA SER A 134 -14.41 6.85 -15.01
C SER A 134 -15.86 7.29 -14.78
N PRO A 135 -16.15 8.61 -14.74
CA PRO A 135 -17.50 9.13 -14.59
C PRO A 135 -18.40 8.90 -15.81
N ASN A 136 -17.83 8.49 -16.95
CA ASN A 136 -18.59 8.22 -18.17
C ASN A 136 -18.98 6.75 -18.31
N ASP A 137 -18.47 5.90 -17.43
CA ASP A 137 -18.72 4.48 -17.48
C ASP A 137 -20.00 4.12 -16.69
N PRO A 138 -20.93 3.34 -17.25
CA PRO A 138 -22.18 2.99 -16.58
C PRO A 138 -22.06 1.77 -15.65
N ASP A 139 -21.04 0.94 -15.82
CA ASP A 139 -20.96 -0.39 -15.22
C ASP A 139 -20.16 -0.32 -13.91
N PRO A 140 -20.66 -0.85 -12.78
CA PRO A 140 -19.90 -0.83 -11.52
C PRO A 140 -18.81 -1.91 -11.44
N ASP A 141 -18.91 -2.93 -12.28
CA ASP A 141 -18.01 -4.07 -12.28
C ASP A 141 -17.94 -4.73 -13.65
N GLU A 142 -16.77 -5.22 -14.03
CA GLU A 142 -16.54 -5.89 -15.33
C GLU A 142 -15.42 -6.94 -15.29
N GLY A 143 -15.38 -7.78 -16.33
CA GLY A 143 -14.54 -8.96 -16.44
C GLY A 143 -15.32 -10.27 -16.19
N PRO A 144 -14.61 -11.42 -16.18
CA PRO A 144 -13.17 -11.56 -16.32
C PRO A 144 -12.70 -11.68 -17.76
N GLY A 145 -11.44 -11.32 -18.01
CA GLY A 145 -10.79 -11.60 -19.28
C GLY A 145 -11.31 -10.74 -20.42
N ALA A 146 -12.11 -11.30 -21.33
CA ALA A 146 -12.55 -10.56 -22.52
C ALA A 146 -13.81 -9.70 -22.28
N ASP A 147 -14.43 -9.80 -21.11
CA ASP A 147 -15.77 -9.27 -20.82
C ASP A 147 -15.71 -7.87 -20.18
N GLY A 148 -15.24 -6.86 -20.90
CA GLY A 148 -15.21 -5.47 -20.43
C GLY A 148 -14.43 -4.52 -21.33
N ASP A 149 -14.37 -3.25 -20.95
CA ASP A 149 -13.67 -2.17 -21.64
C ASP A 149 -12.53 -1.51 -20.81
N SER A 150 -12.16 -2.16 -19.70
CA SER A 150 -11.12 -1.79 -18.72
C SER A 150 -11.50 -0.62 -17.80
N PHE A 151 -12.69 -0.04 -17.92
CA PHE A 151 -13.14 1.01 -17.01
C PHE A 151 -14.47 0.65 -16.38
N VAL A 152 -14.69 1.15 -15.16
CA VAL A 152 -15.97 1.07 -14.46
C VAL A 152 -16.39 2.44 -13.96
N SER A 153 -17.65 2.58 -13.60
CA SER A 153 -18.22 3.80 -13.02
C SER A 153 -17.41 4.28 -11.80
N ASP A 154 -17.27 5.60 -11.69
CA ASP A 154 -16.77 6.22 -10.48
C ASP A 154 -17.68 5.96 -9.27
N LEU A 155 -17.21 6.35 -8.09
CA LEU A 155 -17.91 6.13 -6.83
C LEU A 155 -18.12 7.45 -6.10
N ASP A 156 -19.37 7.80 -5.80
CA ASP A 156 -19.69 8.88 -4.87
C ASP A 156 -19.24 8.48 -3.46
N VAL A 157 -18.39 9.30 -2.84
CA VAL A 157 -17.80 9.06 -1.53
C VAL A 157 -17.96 10.25 -0.59
N LEU A 158 -18.01 9.97 0.71
CA LEU A 158 -18.18 10.97 1.77
C LEU A 158 -16.92 11.12 2.61
N ALA A 159 -16.67 12.34 3.10
CA ALA A 159 -15.59 12.61 4.04
C ALA A 159 -15.69 11.70 5.29
N GLY A 160 -14.54 11.12 5.67
CA GLY A 160 -14.40 10.17 6.76
C GLY A 160 -14.61 8.70 6.37
N GLU A 161 -15.04 8.39 5.14
CA GLU A 161 -15.08 7.03 4.66
C GLU A 161 -13.69 6.50 4.34
N THR A 162 -13.50 5.19 4.55
CA THR A 162 -12.27 4.48 4.24
C THR A 162 -12.52 3.33 3.27
N TYR A 163 -11.57 3.08 2.37
CA TYR A 163 -11.66 2.06 1.33
C TYR A 163 -10.34 1.29 1.21
N PHE A 164 -10.42 0.01 0.88
CA PHE A 164 -9.24 -0.74 0.41
C PHE A 164 -9.27 -0.81 -1.10
N LEU A 165 -8.21 -0.32 -1.75
CA LEU A 165 -7.97 -0.47 -3.17
C LEU A 165 -6.85 -1.48 -3.38
N VAL A 166 -7.16 -2.58 -4.04
CA VAL A 166 -6.21 -3.62 -4.40
C VAL A 166 -5.90 -3.49 -5.88
N ILE A 167 -4.62 -3.40 -6.21
CA ILE A 167 -4.15 -3.44 -7.59
C ILE A 167 -3.42 -4.76 -7.79
N ASP A 168 -3.83 -5.54 -8.76
CA ASP A 168 -3.23 -6.84 -9.07
C ASP A 168 -2.70 -6.89 -10.50
N ARG A 169 -1.56 -7.56 -10.71
CA ARG A 169 -1.01 -7.85 -12.04
C ARG A 169 -1.04 -9.36 -12.31
N PRO A 170 -2.09 -9.91 -12.92
CA PRO A 170 -2.14 -11.31 -13.32
C PRO A 170 -1.17 -11.64 -14.45
N VAL A 171 -0.96 -10.72 -15.40
CA VAL A 171 -0.08 -10.93 -16.56
C VAL A 171 0.83 -9.73 -16.80
N GLY A 172 2.11 -9.99 -17.05
CA GLY A 172 3.10 -8.97 -17.33
C GLY A 172 4.13 -8.80 -16.22
N ASN A 173 5.02 -7.81 -16.40
CA ASN A 173 6.10 -7.52 -15.45
C ASN A 173 6.51 -6.04 -15.49
N SER A 174 5.58 -5.16 -15.82
CA SER A 174 5.79 -3.71 -15.82
C SER A 174 5.29 -3.08 -14.53
N PRO A 175 5.98 -2.09 -13.96
CA PRO A 175 5.38 -1.20 -12.95
C PRO A 175 4.21 -0.40 -13.56
N PHE A 176 3.46 0.28 -12.71
CA PHE A 176 2.32 1.13 -13.08
C PHE A 176 2.37 2.48 -12.38
N SER A 177 1.69 3.47 -12.96
CA SER A 177 1.33 4.72 -12.27
C SER A 177 -0.17 4.78 -12.03
N LEU A 178 -0.56 5.32 -10.88
CA LEU A 178 -1.95 5.63 -10.56
C LEU A 178 -2.12 7.16 -10.52
N GLU A 179 -3.08 7.65 -11.29
CA GLU A 179 -3.50 9.05 -11.29
C GLU A 179 -4.94 9.15 -10.77
N TRP A 180 -5.17 9.95 -9.73
CA TRP A 180 -6.51 10.25 -9.25
C TRP A 180 -7.22 11.19 -10.23
N THR A 181 -8.37 10.78 -10.75
CA THR A 181 -9.17 11.51 -11.74
C THR A 181 -10.51 11.99 -11.18
N GLY A 182 -10.85 11.54 -9.96
CA GLY A 182 -12.04 11.94 -9.23
C GLY A 182 -11.97 13.34 -8.62
N THR A 183 -13.05 13.72 -7.93
CA THR A 183 -13.18 15.02 -7.26
C THR A 183 -13.04 14.95 -5.73
N ALA A 184 -13.09 13.76 -5.14
CA ALA A 184 -12.78 13.55 -3.74
C ALA A 184 -11.31 13.84 -3.46
N THR A 185 -10.99 14.28 -2.24
CA THR A 185 -9.60 14.53 -1.83
C THR A 185 -9.19 13.65 -0.67
N PHE A 186 -7.88 13.46 -0.53
CA PHE A 186 -7.26 12.65 0.52
C PHE A 186 -6.60 13.54 1.59
N PRO A 187 -6.35 12.99 2.80
CA PRO A 187 -5.49 13.60 3.82
C PRO A 187 -4.24 14.24 3.24
N GLU A 188 -3.77 15.35 3.81
CA GLU A 188 -2.53 15.96 3.33
C GLU A 188 -1.35 15.00 3.53
N SER A 189 -0.43 14.97 2.57
CA SER A 189 0.83 14.24 2.74
C SER A 189 1.56 14.76 3.98
N PRO A 190 2.20 13.88 4.77
CA PRO A 190 3.02 14.30 5.90
C PRO A 190 4.03 15.34 5.45
N SER A 191 4.02 16.51 6.08
CA SER A 191 5.02 17.55 5.83
C SER A 191 6.11 17.51 6.88
N ASN A 192 7.34 17.85 6.48
CA ASN A 192 8.42 18.05 7.44
C ASN A 192 8.17 19.39 8.17
N PRO A 193 7.99 19.40 9.50
CA PRO A 193 7.73 20.63 10.27
C PRO A 193 8.84 21.69 10.09
N LEU A 194 10.09 21.27 9.88
CA LEU A 194 11.22 22.18 9.62
C LEU A 194 11.12 22.91 8.27
N LEU A 195 10.42 22.33 7.30
CA LEU A 195 10.20 22.97 5.99
C LEU A 195 8.93 23.83 5.98
N ALA A 196 7.99 23.58 6.91
CA ALA A 196 6.72 24.29 7.00
C ALA A 196 6.81 25.58 7.84
N ASN A 197 7.74 25.66 8.81
CA ASN A 197 7.97 26.85 9.61
C ASN A 197 9.29 27.54 9.25
N PRO A 198 9.28 28.71 8.57
CA PRO A 198 10.49 29.41 8.16
C PRO A 198 11.31 30.01 9.32
N ASN A 199 10.90 29.78 10.56
CA ASN A 199 11.59 30.24 11.77
C ASN A 199 12.23 29.09 12.57
N ILE A 200 12.13 27.84 12.10
CA ILE A 200 12.77 26.69 12.74
C ILE A 200 13.72 26.02 11.76
N ASP A 201 14.99 26.39 11.89
CA ASP A 201 16.07 25.95 10.99
C ASP A 201 16.70 24.62 11.45
N SER A 202 16.33 24.12 12.64
CA SER A 202 16.82 22.88 13.25
C SER A 202 15.86 22.38 14.33
N LEU A 203 15.69 21.07 14.46
CA LEU A 203 15.13 20.48 15.68
C LEU A 203 16.18 20.60 16.81
N PRO A 204 15.76 20.80 18.07
CA PRO A 204 16.70 20.78 19.18
C PRO A 204 17.39 19.42 19.27
N ASP A 205 18.71 19.42 19.41
CA ASP A 205 19.48 18.20 19.64
C ASP A 205 19.04 17.55 20.96
N LEU A 206 18.85 16.23 20.93
CA LEU A 206 18.58 15.46 22.14
C LEU A 206 19.91 14.94 22.71
N GLU A 207 20.52 15.72 23.60
CA GLU A 207 21.73 15.33 24.32
C GLU A 207 21.36 14.70 25.68
N LEU A 208 21.30 13.36 25.71
CA LEU A 208 21.05 12.59 26.92
C LEU A 208 22.33 11.90 27.36
N CYS A 209 22.72 12.12 28.62
CA CYS A 209 23.83 11.42 29.24
C CYS A 209 23.29 10.45 30.29
N ASP A 210 23.79 9.22 30.25
CA ASP A 210 23.59 8.25 31.32
C ASP A 210 24.51 8.57 32.51
N ASN A 211 24.24 9.67 33.21
CA ASN A 211 25.08 10.10 34.34
C ASN A 211 24.26 10.61 35.52
N VAL A 212 22.96 10.32 35.54
CA VAL A 212 22.04 10.77 36.60
C VAL A 212 21.98 9.71 37.70
N SER A 213 22.66 9.99 38.81
CA SER A 213 22.60 9.15 40.02
C SER A 213 21.15 8.99 40.52
N PRO A 214 20.71 7.78 40.96
CA PRO A 214 21.48 6.55 41.18
C PRO A 214 21.54 5.58 39.98
N PHE A 215 21.11 5.97 38.79
CA PHE A 215 20.84 5.08 37.66
C PHE A 215 21.92 5.12 36.56
N ASP A 216 23.20 5.28 36.95
CA ASP A 216 24.37 5.11 36.06
C ASP A 216 24.55 3.61 35.74
N ASP A 217 23.61 3.06 34.96
CA ASP A 217 23.43 1.63 34.71
C ASP A 217 23.54 1.24 33.22
N LEU A 218 23.99 2.16 32.38
CA LEU A 218 24.09 2.07 30.92
C LEU A 218 22.73 2.06 30.21
N ILE A 219 21.66 2.48 30.90
CA ILE A 219 20.29 2.53 30.36
C ILE A 219 19.72 3.93 30.61
N THR A 220 19.41 4.65 29.54
CA THR A 220 18.72 5.95 29.62
C THR A 220 17.33 5.84 29.00
N GLU A 221 16.32 6.22 29.76
CA GLU A 221 14.95 6.38 29.25
C GLU A 221 14.89 7.64 28.38
N ILE A 222 14.42 7.47 27.15
CA ILE A 222 14.20 8.57 26.22
C ILE A 222 12.72 8.87 26.17
N ASP A 223 12.32 9.97 26.81
CA ASP A 223 10.94 10.45 26.76
C ASP A 223 10.74 11.40 25.57
N LEU A 224 10.11 10.88 24.50
CA LEU A 224 9.74 11.65 23.31
C LEU A 224 8.35 12.30 23.41
N THR A 225 7.65 12.16 24.54
CA THR A 225 6.29 12.72 24.69
C THR A 225 6.28 14.25 24.51
N THR A 226 7.36 14.92 24.90
CA THR A 226 7.52 16.37 24.71
C THR A 226 7.69 16.77 23.24
N LEU A 227 8.22 15.87 22.40
CA LEU A 227 8.39 16.06 20.95
C LEU A 227 7.17 15.57 20.15
N THR A 228 6.10 15.10 20.80
CA THR A 228 4.95 14.51 20.11
C THR A 228 4.31 15.47 19.11
N GLN A 229 4.19 16.76 19.45
CA GLN A 229 3.65 17.74 18.50
C GLN A 229 4.56 17.99 17.30
N ASP A 230 5.87 17.95 17.50
CA ASP A 230 6.84 18.09 16.41
C ASP A 230 6.90 16.83 15.53
N ILE A 231 6.73 15.65 16.12
CA ILE A 231 6.71 14.35 15.42
C ILE A 231 5.41 14.18 14.63
N ILE A 232 4.26 14.50 15.23
CA ILE A 232 2.95 14.38 14.59
C ILE A 232 2.68 15.53 13.62
N ASN A 233 3.31 16.69 13.83
CA ASN A 233 3.17 17.88 12.99
C ASN A 233 1.71 18.25 12.67
N GLY A 234 0.83 18.14 13.67
CA GLY A 234 -0.59 18.45 13.52
C GLY A 234 -1.42 17.47 12.67
N GLN A 235 -0.85 16.34 12.23
CA GLN A 235 -1.62 15.30 11.55
C GLN A 235 -2.56 14.59 12.54
N GLY A 236 -3.86 14.71 12.32
CA GLY A 236 -4.90 14.12 13.19
C GLY A 236 -5.49 12.81 12.66
N ASP A 237 -5.04 12.40 11.49
CA ASP A 237 -5.63 11.39 10.60
C ASP A 237 -4.65 10.27 10.23
N VAL A 238 -3.45 10.28 10.80
CA VAL A 238 -2.48 9.16 10.74
C VAL A 238 -2.59 8.42 12.07
N ALA A 239 -3.31 7.29 12.07
CA ALA A 239 -3.48 6.42 13.23
C ALA A 239 -2.76 5.08 13.00
#